data_AF-A0A920B0Z7-F1
#
_entry.id   AF-A0A920B0Z7-F1
#
_cell.length_a   1.000
_cell.length_b   1.000
_cell.length_c   1.000
_cell.angle_alpha   90.00
_cell.angle_beta   90.00
_cell.angle_gamma   90.00
#
_symmetry.space_group_name_H-M   'P 1'
#
loop_
_entity.id
_entity.type
_entity.pdbx_description
1 polymer ?
#
loop_
_entity_poly.entity_id
_entity_poly.type
_entity_poly.pdbx_seq_one_letter_code
_entity_poly.pdbx_strand_id
1 'polypeptide(L)'
;MSHGDQGLSIVNQVCLAGFRLRFSGQAQLKGSRPLLMFSFTSLELSWSDQVLLQRSLPSPEPQRLPFFALIELNEQQGTLTARGRGGGLAQWSRKTPEAS
;
A
#
# COMPACT_ATOMS: atom_id res chain seq x y z
N MET A 1 21.98 8.93 -3.95
CA MET A 1 20.93 8.97 -4.98
C MET A 1 19.59 9.17 -4.30
N SER A 2 18.89 10.26 -4.62
CA SER A 2 17.62 10.65 -4.01
C SER A 2 16.48 9.81 -4.57
N HIS A 3 16.11 8.73 -3.86
CA HIS A 3 14.98 7.83 -4.19
C HIS A 3 13.57 8.47 -4.07
N GLY A 4 13.46 9.80 -4.02
CA GLY A 4 12.28 10.51 -3.51
C GLY A 4 11.11 10.77 -4.47
N ASP A 5 11.15 10.29 -5.71
CA ASP A 5 10.14 10.68 -6.72
C ASP A 5 9.64 9.55 -7.63
N GLN A 6 9.93 8.29 -7.29
CA GLN A 6 9.35 7.16 -8.03
C GLN A 6 7.93 6.89 -7.55
N GLY A 7 6.96 6.97 -8.47
CA GLY A 7 5.59 6.53 -8.23
C GLY A 7 5.55 5.02 -7.99
N LEU A 8 4.96 4.62 -6.87
CA LEU A 8 4.79 3.23 -6.46
C LEU A 8 3.30 2.87 -6.55
N SER A 9 3.00 1.62 -6.90
CA SER A 9 1.67 1.07 -6.65
C SER A 9 1.60 0.50 -5.24
N ILE A 10 0.47 0.68 -4.57
CA ILE A 10 0.22 0.14 -3.23
C ILE A 10 -1.08 -0.65 -3.22
N VAL A 11 -1.05 -1.73 -2.44
CA VAL A 11 -2.22 -2.59 -2.20
C VAL A 11 -2.33 -2.85 -0.71
N ASN A 12 -3.56 -2.75 -0.20
CA ASN A 12 -3.91 -3.35 1.08
C ASN A 12 -5.03 -4.37 0.83
N GLN A 13 -4.86 -5.59 1.33
CA GLN A 13 -5.86 -6.64 1.15
C GLN A 13 -6.02 -7.48 2.40
N VAL A 14 -7.24 -7.94 2.62
CA VAL A 14 -7.58 -8.93 3.63
C VAL A 14 -8.30 -10.08 2.95
N CYS A 15 -7.90 -11.31 3.28
CA CYS A 15 -8.53 -12.53 2.80
C CYS A 15 -9.16 -13.27 3.98
N LEU A 16 -10.43 -13.68 3.85
CA LEU A 16 -11.14 -14.46 4.86
C LEU A 16 -12.00 -15.55 4.21
N ALA A 17 -11.71 -16.81 4.53
CA ALA A 17 -12.28 -18.01 3.92
C ALA A 17 -12.09 -18.07 2.39
N GLY A 18 -12.96 -17.40 1.63
CA GLY A 18 -12.81 -17.22 0.18
C GLY A 18 -12.99 -15.78 -0.27
N PHE A 19 -13.35 -14.87 0.64
CA PHE A 19 -13.52 -13.46 0.30
C PHE A 19 -12.18 -12.76 0.30
N ARG A 20 -11.98 -11.88 -0.68
CA ARG A 20 -10.88 -10.93 -0.71
C ARG A 20 -11.45 -9.53 -0.82
N LEU A 21 -11.12 -8.69 0.15
CA LEU A 21 -11.32 -7.25 0.04
C LEU A 21 -9.97 -6.61 -0.26
N ARG A 22 -9.88 -5.89 -1.38
CA ARG A 22 -8.65 -5.30 -1.89
C ARG A 22 -8.83 -3.81 -2.15
N PHE A 23 -7.92 -3.01 -1.61
CA PHE A 23 -7.74 -1.60 -1.94
C PHE A 23 -6.48 -1.45 -2.77
N SER A 24 -6.56 -0.73 -3.90
CA SER A 24 -5.39 -0.46 -4.75
C SER A 24 -5.28 1.03 -5.05
N GLY A 25 -4.05 1.50 -5.26
CA GLY A 25 -3.81 2.89 -5.61
C GLY A 25 -2.34 3.23 -5.75
N GLN A 26 -2.03 4.50 -5.54
CA GLN A 26 -0.70 5.07 -5.77
C GLN A 26 -0.05 5.47 -4.46
N ALA A 27 1.27 5.42 -4.42
CA ALA A 27 2.08 5.83 -3.29
C ALA A 27 3.39 6.48 -3.74
N GLN A 28 3.98 7.26 -2.84
CA GLN A 28 5.25 7.92 -3.05
C GLN A 28 6.00 8.00 -1.71
N LEU A 29 7.31 7.75 -1.75
CA LEU A 29 8.20 8.01 -0.61
C LEU A 29 8.67 9.46 -0.64
N LYS A 30 8.48 10.19 0.46
CA LYS A 30 8.82 11.61 0.56
C LYS A 30 9.70 11.91 1.78
N GLY A 31 10.78 12.67 1.57
CA GLY A 31 11.68 13.16 2.62
C GLY A 31 12.83 12.20 2.98
N SER A 32 13.73 12.68 3.85
CA SER A 32 14.93 11.95 4.28
C SER A 32 14.65 10.85 5.33
N ARG A 33 13.60 11.05 6.14
CA ARG A 33 12.94 10.00 6.93
C ARG A 33 11.64 9.69 6.20
N PRO A 34 11.64 8.71 5.29
CA PRO A 34 10.64 8.69 4.24
C PRO A 34 9.25 8.44 4.81
N LEU A 35 8.33 9.33 4.46
CA LEU A 35 6.90 9.10 4.62
C LEU A 35 6.39 8.44 3.35
N LEU A 36 5.68 7.33 3.49
CA LEU A 36 4.95 6.72 2.39
C LEU A 36 3.60 7.43 2.29
N MET A 37 3.53 8.46 1.46
CA MET A 37 2.29 9.15 1.11
C MET A 37 1.50 8.26 0.14
N PHE A 38 0.19 8.08 0.33
CA PHE A 38 -0.58 7.22 -0.55
C PHE A 38 -2.04 7.65 -0.69
N SER A 39 -2.70 7.13 -1.72
CA SER A 39 -4.15 7.18 -1.86
C SER A 39 -4.65 5.91 -2.54
N PHE A 40 -5.77 5.38 -2.06
CA PHE A 40 -6.47 4.31 -2.77
C PHE A 40 -7.45 4.92 -3.77
N THR A 41 -7.41 4.42 -5.00
CA THR A 41 -8.29 4.86 -6.09
C THR A 41 -9.32 3.80 -6.45
N SER A 42 -9.12 2.55 -6.00
CA SER A 42 -10.08 1.47 -6.22
C SER A 42 -10.26 0.57 -5.00
N LEU A 43 -11.47 0.05 -4.89
CA LEU A 43 -11.87 -1.03 -4.01
C LEU A 43 -12.46 -2.17 -4.86
N GLU A 44 -12.05 -3.39 -4.54
CA GLU A 44 -12.56 -4.63 -5.12
C GLU A 44 -12.92 -5.61 -3.99
N LEU A 45 -14.10 -6.21 -4.08
CA LEU A 45 -14.50 -7.37 -3.29
C LEU A 45 -14.67 -8.55 -4.24
N SER A 46 -13.95 -9.63 -4.00
CA SER A 46 -14.07 -10.88 -4.74
C SER A 46 -14.41 -12.04 -3.81
N TRP A 47 -15.02 -13.08 -4.37
CA TRP A 47 -15.10 -14.40 -3.76
C TRP A 47 -14.42 -15.40 -4.69
N SER A 48 -13.36 -16.04 -4.18
CA SER A 48 -12.40 -16.76 -5.03
C SER A 48 -11.90 -15.83 -6.15
N ASP A 49 -11.93 -16.29 -7.40
CA ASP A 49 -11.52 -15.53 -8.59
C ASP A 49 -12.64 -14.67 -9.20
N GLN A 50 -13.86 -14.68 -8.63
CA GLN A 50 -14.98 -13.90 -9.13
C GLN A 50 -15.07 -12.54 -8.42
N VAL A 51 -14.97 -11.45 -9.19
CA VAL A 51 -15.23 -10.09 -8.68
C VAL A 51 -16.72 -9.92 -8.43
N LEU A 52 -17.10 -9.63 -7.20
CA LEU A 52 -18.48 -9.38 -6.77
C LEU A 52 -18.83 -7.89 -6.82
N LEU A 53 -17.86 -7.04 -6.48
CA LEU A 53 -18.01 -5.59 -6.48
C LEU A 53 -16.69 -4.92 -6.82
N GLN A 54 -16.75 -3.91 -7.68
CA GLN A 54 -15.64 -2.99 -7.92
C GLN A 54 -16.15 -1.54 -7.91
N ARG A 55 -15.41 -0.68 -7.22
CA ARG A 55 -15.73 0.73 -7.07
C ARG A 55 -14.47 1.58 -7.17
N SER A 56 -14.59 2.71 -7.86
CA SER A 56 -13.61 3.79 -7.73
C SER A 56 -13.82 4.49 -6.38
N LEU A 57 -12.72 4.87 -5.76
CA LEU A 57 -12.72 5.66 -4.52
C LEU A 57 -12.40 7.12 -4.87
N PRO A 58 -12.99 8.09 -4.16
CA PRO A 58 -12.65 9.49 -4.35
C PRO A 58 -11.22 9.74 -3.88
N SER A 59 -10.47 10.52 -4.66
CA SER A 59 -9.16 10.99 -4.24
C SER A 59 -9.29 11.89 -3.01
N PRO A 60 -8.49 11.68 -1.95
CA PRO A 60 -8.47 12.59 -0.81
C PRO A 60 -7.90 13.95 -1.21
N GLU A 61 -8.32 15.00 -0.51
CA GLU A 61 -7.70 16.32 -0.66
C GLU A 61 -6.20 16.26 -0.36
N PRO A 62 -5.33 16.98 -1.10
CA PRO A 62 -3.88 16.91 -0.91
C PRO A 62 -3.41 17.16 0.53
N GLN A 63 -4.10 18.03 1.27
CA GLN A 63 -3.78 18.37 2.66
C GLN A 63 -4.12 17.24 3.64
N ARG A 64 -4.98 16.31 3.25
CA ARG A 64 -5.48 15.20 4.06
C ARG A 64 -4.96 13.85 3.58
N LEU A 65 -3.97 13.83 2.68
CA LEU A 65 -3.36 12.60 2.19
C LEU A 65 -2.88 11.74 3.37
N PRO A 66 -3.31 10.47 3.44
CA PRO A 66 -2.82 9.56 4.44
C PRO A 66 -1.34 9.24 4.16
N PHE A 67 -0.61 8.96 5.23
CA PHE A 67 0.75 8.49 5.13
C PHE A 67 1.05 7.43 6.17
N PHE A 68 2.03 6.59 5.87
CA PHE A 68 2.74 5.80 6.84
C PHE A 68 4.12 6.40 7.08
N ALA A 69 4.53 6.55 8.34
CA ALA A 69 5.89 6.89 8.69
C ALA A 69 6.73 5.60 8.64
N LEU A 70 7.72 5.54 7.75
CA LEU A 70 8.61 4.40 7.68
C LEU A 70 9.36 4.25 9.01
N ILE A 71 9.33 3.04 9.56
CA ILE A 71 10.14 2.64 10.71
C ILE A 71 11.47 2.09 10.21
N GLU A 72 11.40 1.14 9.27
CA GLU A 72 12.57 0.43 8.76
C GLU A 72 12.32 -0.02 7.31
N LEU A 73 13.36 0.09 6.49
CA LEU A 73 13.45 -0.60 5.20
C LEU A 73 14.64 -1.56 5.29
N ASN A 74 14.37 -2.85 5.33
CA ASN A 74 15.39 -3.89 5.40
C ASN A 74 15.55 -4.53 4.02
N GLU A 75 16.49 -4.01 3.22
CA GLU A 75 16.73 -4.48 1.86
C GLU A 75 17.22 -5.94 1.82
N GLN A 76 17.94 -6.41 2.84
CA GLN A 76 18.42 -7.79 2.89
C GLN A 76 17.29 -8.79 3.07
N GLN A 77 16.32 -8.46 3.92
CA GLN A 77 15.13 -9.28 4.16
C GLN A 77 13.98 -8.96 3.19
N GLY A 78 14.12 -7.90 2.40
CA GLY A 78 13.07 -7.42 1.51
C GLY A 78 11.81 -6.96 2.25
N THR A 79 11.94 -6.43 3.48
CA THR A 79 10.80 -6.00 4.29
C THR A 79 10.75 -4.47 4.44
N LEU A 80 9.54 -3.94 4.52
CA LEU A 80 9.25 -2.54 4.77
C LEU A 80 8.29 -2.46 5.96
N THR A 81 8.71 -1.82 7.04
CA THR A 81 7.91 -1.65 8.27
C THR A 81 7.56 -0.19 8.46
N ALA A 82 6.31 0.12 8.75
CA ALA A 82 5.84 1.49 8.92
C ALA A 82 4.71 1.63 9.94
N ARG A 83 4.50 2.87 10.42
CA ARG A 83 3.48 3.24 11.40
C ARG A 83 2.47 4.23 10.83
N GLY A 84 1.18 3.97 11.02
CA GLY A 84 0.10 4.89 10.68
C GLY A 84 -0.19 5.90 11.79
N ARG A 85 -0.91 6.98 11.45
CA ARG A 85 -1.28 8.05 12.41
C ARG A 85 -2.07 7.56 13.63
N GLY A 86 -2.92 6.54 13.46
CA GLY A 86 -3.70 5.92 14.53
C GLY A 86 -2.93 4.92 15.40
N GLY A 87 -1.62 4.78 15.23
CA GLY A 87 -0.79 3.84 15.99
C GLY A 87 -0.67 2.44 15.40
N GLY A 88 -1.45 2.12 14.36
CA GLY A 88 -1.34 0.84 13.64
C GLY A 88 0.04 0.65 12.99
N LEU A 89 0.53 -0.59 12.99
CA LEU A 89 1.75 -1.01 12.32
C LEU A 89 1.42 -1.73 11.03
N ALA A 90 2.21 -1.49 10.00
CA ALA A 90 2.13 -2.19 8.73
C ALA A 90 3.52 -2.75 8.41
N GLN A 91 3.55 -3.99 7.93
CA GLN A 91 4.75 -4.62 7.41
C GLN A 91 4.42 -5.19 6.03
N TRP A 92 5.20 -4.83 5.03
CA TRP A 92 5.11 -5.37 3.68
C TRP A 92 6.37 -6.19 3.38
N SER A 93 6.19 -7.30 2.67
CA SER A 93 7.29 -8.09 2.10
C SER A 93 7.35 -7.85 0.60
N ARG A 94 8.55 -7.62 0.07
CA ARG A 94 8.80 -7.49 -1.37
C ARG A 94 8.43 -8.81 -2.03
N LYS A 95 7.49 -8.76 -2.99
CA LYS A 95 7.23 -9.93 -3.84
C LYS A 95 8.45 -10.14 -4.74
N THR A 96 9.06 -11.32 -4.65
CA THR A 96 9.93 -11.82 -5.72
C THR A 96 9.06 -12.04 -6.95
N PRO A 97 9.46 -11.62 -8.15
CA PRO A 97 8.75 -12.00 -9.37
C PRO A 97 8.65 -13.51 -9.43
N GLU A 98 7.46 -14.06 -9.67
CA GLU A 98 7.33 -15.47 -10.04
C GLU A 98 8.08 -15.65 -11.37
N ALA A 99 8.98 -16.63 -11.41
CA ALA A 99 9.62 -17.00 -12.67
C ALA A 99 8.52 -17.49 -13.62
N SER A 100 8.42 -16.81 -14.78
CA SER A 100 7.49 -17.11 -15.86
C SER A 100 7.58 -18.55 -16.34
#